data_AF-A0A238BSZ6-F1
#
_entry.id   AF-A0A238BSZ6-F1
#
_cell.length_a   1.000
_cell.length_b   1.000
_cell.length_c   1.000
_cell.angle_alpha   90.00
_cell.angle_beta   90.00
_cell.angle_gamma   90.00
#
_symmetry.space_group_name_H-M   'P 1'
#
loop_
_entity.id
_entity.type
_entity.pdbx_description
1 polymer ?
#
loop_
_entity_poly.entity_id
_entity_poly.type
_entity_poly.pdbx_seq_one_letter_code
_entity_poly.pdbx_strand_id
1 'polypeptide(L)'
;MLHFWVKTTHKVINSNILNDKNEELLDQLAERQAWGMPHEDKEQEEEQKARTAYDLIRMRLERLQKNIEKPVSIPQRRDGRKPRPPPDFVRNVVGSSAAAGSAEFHIFRNNRKREMDRLDYMNNKALQEELDEKFLNERRKRKEEEERKTTRKRLKR
;
A
#
# COMPACT_ATOMS: atom_id res chain seq x y z
N MET A 1 -6.95 -4.12 78.09
CA MET A 1 -6.91 -3.44 76.78
C MET A 1 -6.23 -4.35 75.77
N LEU A 2 -6.94 -4.62 74.67
CA LEU A 2 -6.53 -5.16 73.37
C LEU A 2 -5.58 -6.38 73.31
N HIS A 3 -6.16 -7.56 73.11
CA HIS A 3 -5.56 -8.65 72.33
C HIS A 3 -5.72 -8.33 70.84
N PHE A 4 -4.61 -8.20 70.09
CA PHE A 4 -4.64 -8.09 68.63
C PHE A 4 -3.90 -9.28 68.02
N TRP A 5 -4.63 -10.10 67.28
CA TRP A 5 -4.17 -11.33 66.66
C TRP A 5 -3.66 -11.02 65.25
N VAL A 6 -2.36 -11.20 65.01
CA VAL A 6 -1.77 -11.10 63.67
C VAL A 6 -2.03 -12.41 62.93
N LYS A 7 -3.01 -12.38 62.04
CA LYS A 7 -3.28 -13.45 61.06
C LYS A 7 -2.28 -13.33 59.92
N THR A 8 -1.14 -14.02 60.03
CA THR A 8 -0.17 -14.16 58.95
C THR A 8 -0.67 -15.22 57.97
N THR A 9 -1.36 -14.81 56.90
CA THR A 9 -1.69 -15.72 55.80
C THR A 9 -0.46 -15.89 54.91
N HIS A 10 0.21 -17.04 54.98
CA HIS A 10 1.21 -17.44 53.99
C HIS A 10 0.50 -17.67 52.65
N LYS A 11 0.58 -16.68 51.74
CA LYS A 11 0.23 -16.87 50.34
C LYS A 11 1.42 -17.57 49.69
N VAL A 12 1.32 -18.89 49.50
CA VAL A 12 2.28 -19.65 48.69
C VAL A 12 2.11 -19.17 47.25
N ILE A 13 2.96 -18.25 46.84
CA ILE A 13 3.04 -17.82 45.44
C ILE A 13 3.74 -18.96 44.72
N ASN A 14 2.98 -19.71 43.91
CA ASN A 14 3.53 -20.74 43.03
C ASN A 14 4.59 -20.11 42.11
N SER A 15 5.84 -20.51 42.28
CA SER A 15 6.98 -20.06 41.48
C SER A 15 6.82 -20.34 39.98
N ASN A 16 6.01 -21.34 39.60
CA ASN A 16 5.74 -21.68 38.20
C ASN A 16 4.98 -20.56 37.46
N ILE A 17 4.04 -19.88 38.11
CA ILE A 17 3.23 -18.81 37.50
C ILE A 17 4.07 -17.56 37.23
N LEU A 18 5.13 -17.33 38.02
CA LEU A 18 6.08 -16.24 37.77
C LEU A 18 7.02 -16.57 36.60
N ASN A 19 7.44 -17.83 36.46
CA ASN A 19 8.32 -18.23 35.36
C ASN A 19 7.60 -18.15 34.01
N ASP A 20 6.36 -18.62 33.91
CA ASP A 20 5.58 -18.56 32.66
C ASP A 20 5.32 -17.11 32.20
N LYS A 21 5.03 -16.21 33.16
CA LYS A 21 4.84 -14.77 32.88
C LYS A 21 6.15 -14.08 32.49
N ASN A 22 7.28 -14.54 33.02
CA ASN A 22 8.58 -14.01 32.65
C ASN A 22 8.96 -14.46 31.23
N GLU A 23 8.60 -15.68 30.82
CA GLU A 23 8.76 -16.15 29.45
C GLU A 23 7.86 -15.39 28.46
N GLU A 24 6.58 -15.19 28.78
CA GLU A 24 5.68 -14.37 27.94
C GLU A 24 6.15 -12.91 27.81
N LEU A 25 6.71 -12.32 28.88
CA LEU A 25 7.27 -10.97 28.83
C LEU A 25 8.57 -10.91 28.02
N LEU A 26 9.38 -11.97 28.05
CA LEU A 26 10.58 -12.10 27.23
C LEU A 26 10.23 -12.27 25.74
N ASP A 27 9.19 -13.04 25.42
CA ASP A 27 8.67 -13.17 24.05
C ASP A 27 8.06 -11.85 23.55
N GLN A 28 7.31 -11.13 24.40
CA GLN A 28 6.80 -9.79 24.06
C GLN A 28 7.92 -8.76 23.87
N LEU A 29 8.99 -8.83 24.68
CA LEU A 29 10.18 -8.00 24.51
C LEU A 29 10.95 -8.38 23.25
N ALA A 30 11.08 -9.66 22.93
CA ALA A 30 11.73 -10.17 21.74
C ALA A 30 10.95 -9.79 20.47
N GLU A 31 9.61 -9.92 20.45
CA GLU A 31 8.77 -9.41 19.38
C GLU A 31 8.94 -7.90 19.23
N ARG A 32 8.83 -7.14 20.32
CA ARG A 32 8.98 -5.67 20.30
C ARG A 32 10.37 -5.21 19.84
N GLN A 33 11.41 -6.00 20.07
CA GLN A 33 12.76 -5.80 19.53
C GLN A 33 12.85 -6.22 18.05
N ALA A 34 12.18 -7.29 17.64
CA ALA A 34 12.12 -7.74 16.25
C ALA A 34 11.38 -6.76 15.32
N TRP A 35 10.39 -6.03 15.83
CA TRP A 35 9.67 -4.97 15.09
C TRP A 35 10.54 -3.76 14.69
N GLY A 36 11.79 -3.67 15.17
CA GLY A 36 12.75 -2.61 14.86
C GLY A 36 14.05 -3.09 14.18
N MET A 37 14.19 -4.39 13.91
CA MET A 37 15.35 -4.93 13.19
C MET A 37 15.14 -4.74 11.67
N PRO A 38 16.16 -4.27 10.91
CA PRO A 38 16.06 -4.26 9.46
C PRO A 38 15.85 -5.69 8.97
N HIS A 39 14.73 -5.94 8.28
CA HIS A 39 14.52 -7.23 7.62
C HIS A 39 15.53 -7.32 6.48
N GLU A 40 16.60 -8.09 6.69
CA GLU A 40 17.58 -8.38 5.66
C GLU A 40 16.90 -9.21 4.57
N ASP A 41 16.46 -8.53 3.51
CA ASP A 41 15.97 -9.17 2.29
C ASP A 41 17.18 -9.88 1.61
N LYS A 42 17.54 -11.07 2.11
CA LYS A 42 18.67 -11.89 1.61
C LYS A 42 18.63 -12.05 0.08
N GLU A 43 17.43 -12.03 -0.49
CA GLU A 43 17.17 -12.07 -1.93
C GLU A 43 17.75 -10.85 -2.67
N GLN A 44 17.62 -9.65 -2.09
CA GLN A 44 18.16 -8.41 -2.66
C GLN A 44 19.68 -8.36 -2.57
N GLU A 45 20.26 -8.83 -1.47
CA GLU A 45 21.72 -8.90 -1.31
C GLU A 45 22.35 -9.87 -2.32
N GLU A 46 21.71 -10.99 -2.59
CA GLU A 46 22.13 -11.92 -3.65
C GLU A 46 22.00 -11.30 -5.04
N GLU A 47 20.92 -10.53 -5.32
CA GLU A 47 20.78 -9.82 -6.58
C GLU A 47 21.87 -8.75 -6.78
N GLN A 48 22.26 -8.06 -5.71
CA GLN A 48 23.35 -7.08 -5.74
C GLN A 48 24.72 -7.69 -6.04
N LYS A 49 24.92 -8.99 -5.77
CA LYS A 49 26.17 -9.70 -6.09
C LYS A 49 26.32 -10.04 -7.59
N ALA A 50 25.28 -9.84 -8.39
CA ALA A 50 25.35 -10.08 -9.83
C ALA A 50 26.31 -9.10 -10.53
N ARG A 51 27.14 -9.62 -11.43
CA ARG A 51 28.04 -8.79 -12.26
C ARG A 51 27.43 -8.40 -13.60
N THR A 52 26.59 -9.27 -14.16
CA THR A 52 25.95 -9.09 -15.48
C THR A 52 24.43 -9.19 -15.38
N ALA A 53 23.71 -8.56 -16.32
CA ALA A 53 22.25 -8.72 -16.44
C ALA A 53 21.83 -10.19 -16.62
N TYR A 54 22.66 -10.99 -17.29
CA TYR A 54 22.44 -12.42 -17.43
C TYR A 54 22.50 -13.15 -16.07
N ASP A 55 23.44 -12.78 -15.21
CA ASP A 55 23.61 -13.38 -13.88
C ASP A 55 22.40 -13.08 -12.98
N LEU A 56 21.85 -11.87 -13.05
CA LEU A 56 20.59 -11.50 -12.37
C LEU A 56 19.43 -12.39 -12.78
N ILE A 57 19.25 -12.59 -14.09
CA ILE A 57 18.16 -13.41 -14.64
C ILE A 57 18.37 -14.86 -14.21
N ARG A 58 19.60 -15.38 -14.29
CA ARG A 58 19.95 -16.73 -13.87
C ARG A 58 19.60 -16.97 -12.39
N MET A 59 20.00 -16.08 -11.48
CA MET A 59 19.68 -16.22 -10.06
C MET A 59 18.17 -16.19 -9.79
N ARG A 60 17.43 -15.27 -10.43
CA ARG A 60 15.96 -15.22 -10.31
C ARG A 60 15.30 -16.50 -10.83
N LEU A 61 15.81 -17.05 -11.93
CA LEU A 61 15.30 -18.28 -12.53
C LEU A 61 15.60 -19.50 -11.65
N GLU A 62 16.81 -19.61 -11.10
CA GLU A 62 17.18 -20.66 -10.13
C GLU A 62 16.28 -20.61 -8.89
N ARG A 63 15.90 -19.42 -8.40
CA ARG A 63 14.95 -19.28 -7.29
C ARG A 63 13.55 -19.77 -7.63
N LEU A 64 13.04 -19.42 -8.82
CA LEU A 64 11.73 -19.89 -9.28
C LEU A 64 11.71 -21.41 -9.48
N GLN A 65 12.82 -22.00 -9.92
CA GLN A 65 12.97 -23.45 -10.09
C GLN A 65 13.09 -24.23 -8.78
N LYS A 66 13.55 -23.62 -7.68
CA LYS A 66 13.60 -24.30 -6.37
C LYS A 66 12.21 -24.71 -5.87
N ASN A 67 11.17 -23.95 -6.20
CA ASN A 67 9.80 -24.17 -5.73
C ASN A 67 8.80 -24.12 -6.90
N ILE A 68 8.87 -25.11 -7.79
CA ILE A 68 8.05 -25.15 -9.03
C ILE A 68 6.54 -25.24 -8.73
N GLU A 69 6.14 -25.91 -7.64
CA GLU A 69 4.72 -26.08 -7.29
C GLU A 69 4.06 -24.79 -6.79
N LYS A 70 4.85 -23.81 -6.32
CA LYS A 70 4.31 -22.55 -5.81
C LYS A 70 3.93 -21.65 -6.99
N PRO A 71 2.65 -21.26 -7.16
CA PRO A 71 2.28 -20.34 -8.23
C PRO A 71 2.94 -18.98 -8.02
N VAL A 72 3.54 -18.45 -9.09
CA VAL A 72 4.22 -17.15 -9.08
C VAL A 72 3.18 -16.03 -9.15
N SER A 73 3.25 -15.08 -8.21
CA SER A 73 2.39 -13.89 -8.21
C SER A 73 2.89 -12.87 -9.24
N ILE A 74 2.30 -12.86 -10.43
CA ILE A 74 2.53 -11.81 -11.42
C ILE A 74 1.77 -10.55 -10.98
N PRO A 75 2.46 -9.41 -10.77
CA PRO A 75 1.80 -8.20 -10.33
C PRO A 75 0.83 -7.72 -11.41
N GLN A 76 -0.44 -7.58 -11.04
CA GLN A 76 -1.44 -6.95 -11.90
C GLN A 76 -1.16 -5.46 -12.04
N ARG A 77 -1.55 -4.88 -13.19
CA ARG A 77 -1.43 -3.44 -13.41
C ARG A 77 -2.17 -2.70 -12.31
N ARG A 78 -1.48 -1.79 -11.62
CA ARG A 78 -2.09 -0.97 -10.58
C ARG A 78 -3.00 0.07 -11.21
N ASP A 79 -4.20 0.22 -10.67
CA ASP A 79 -5.07 1.33 -10.97
C ASP A 79 -4.42 2.66 -10.55
N GLY A 80 -4.67 3.71 -11.34
CA GLY A 80 -4.28 5.06 -10.98
C GLY A 80 -4.94 5.51 -9.66
N ARG A 81 -4.30 6.46 -8.97
CA ARG A 81 -4.83 7.02 -7.72
C ARG A 81 -6.16 7.73 -7.98
N LYS A 82 -7.27 7.13 -7.53
CA LYS A 82 -8.62 7.70 -7.59
C LYS A 82 -8.95 8.40 -6.26
N PRO A 83 -9.68 9.53 -6.26
CA PRO A 83 -10.20 10.10 -5.02
C PRO A 83 -11.13 9.08 -4.36
N ARG A 84 -11.10 9.02 -3.03
CA ARG A 84 -12.00 8.14 -2.29
C ARG A 84 -13.45 8.62 -2.50
N PRO A 85 -14.41 7.70 -2.69
CA PRO A 85 -15.81 8.08 -2.75
C PRO A 85 -16.22 8.76 -1.43
N PRO A 86 -17.13 9.76 -1.50
CA PRO A 86 -17.67 10.34 -0.29
C PRO A 86 -18.44 9.26 0.52
N PRO A 87 -18.42 9.32 1.86
CA PRO A 87 -19.22 8.43 2.67
C PRO A 87 -20.71 8.74 2.49
N ASP A 88 -21.56 7.70 2.42
CA ASP A 88 -23.00 7.85 2.21
C ASP A 88 -23.69 8.58 3.36
N PHE A 89 -23.27 8.31 4.60
CA PHE A 89 -23.84 8.91 5.80
C PHE A 89 -22.75 9.47 6.71
N VAL A 90 -22.90 10.74 7.06
CA VAL A 90 -22.11 11.37 8.14
C VAL A 90 -22.93 11.25 9.42
N ARG A 91 -22.44 10.45 10.37
CA ARG A 91 -23.15 10.18 11.64
C ARG A 91 -23.00 11.29 12.69
N ASN A 92 -21.94 12.08 12.60
CA ASN A 92 -21.52 13.00 13.67
C ASN A 92 -21.79 14.46 13.28
N VAL A 93 -22.99 14.74 12.74
CA VAL A 93 -23.37 16.10 12.33
C VAL A 93 -23.91 16.85 13.55
N VAL A 94 -23.28 17.99 13.88
CA VAL A 94 -23.79 18.90 14.91
C VAL A 94 -24.98 19.70 14.37
N GLY A 95 -25.90 20.13 15.24
CA GLY A 95 -27.12 20.82 14.82
C GLY A 95 -26.85 22.09 14.00
N SER A 96 -27.75 22.45 13.10
CA SER A 96 -27.55 23.56 12.14
C SER A 96 -27.33 24.93 12.78
N SER A 97 -27.82 25.13 14.02
CA SER A 97 -27.64 26.36 14.79
C SER A 97 -26.55 26.24 15.87
N ALA A 98 -25.81 25.12 15.92
CA ALA A 98 -24.72 24.96 16.87
C ALA A 98 -23.56 25.91 16.55
N ALA A 99 -22.92 26.47 17.58
CA ALA A 99 -21.74 27.32 17.41
C ALA A 99 -20.53 26.50 16.90
N ALA A 100 -19.56 27.18 16.28
CA ALA A 100 -18.35 26.55 15.77
C ALA A 100 -17.56 25.86 16.91
N GLY A 101 -17.47 24.53 16.83
CA GLY A 101 -16.68 23.73 17.76
C GLY A 101 -15.18 23.76 17.43
N SER A 102 -14.34 23.31 18.36
CA SER A 102 -12.88 23.24 18.17
C SER A 102 -12.45 22.29 17.04
N ALA A 103 -13.25 21.27 16.73
CA ALA A 103 -12.97 20.31 15.66
C ALA A 103 -13.39 20.80 14.25
N GLU A 104 -14.24 21.83 14.16
CA GLU A 104 -14.85 22.26 12.90
C GLU A 104 -13.79 22.73 11.89
N PHE A 105 -12.75 23.42 12.38
CA PHE A 105 -11.63 23.84 11.56
C PHE A 105 -10.91 22.66 10.88
N HIS A 106 -10.65 21.58 11.63
CA HIS A 106 -9.95 20.42 11.10
C HIS A 106 -10.82 19.63 10.12
N ILE A 107 -12.14 19.55 10.37
CA ILE A 107 -13.10 18.94 9.46
C ILE A 107 -13.07 19.68 8.11
N PHE A 108 -13.21 21.00 8.14
CA PHE A 108 -13.16 21.84 6.95
C PHE A 108 -11.82 21.72 6.20
N ARG A 109 -10.69 21.77 6.89
CA ARG A 109 -9.37 21.63 6.28
C ARG A 109 -9.23 20.30 5.53
N ASN A 110 -9.68 19.20 6.14
CA ASN A 110 -9.64 17.87 5.53
C ASN A 110 -10.60 17.75 4.35
N ASN A 111 -11.81 18.32 4.47
CA ASN A 111 -12.81 18.33 3.39
C ASN A 111 -12.33 19.15 2.20
N ARG A 112 -11.76 20.33 2.43
CA ARG A 112 -11.17 21.17 1.38
C ARG A 112 -10.07 20.40 0.64
N LYS A 113 -9.13 19.78 1.36
CA LYS A 113 -8.07 19.00 0.73
C LYS A 113 -8.64 17.86 -0.12
N ARG A 114 -9.60 17.10 0.42
CA ARG A 114 -10.27 16.02 -0.33
C ARG A 114 -10.94 16.54 -1.60
N GLU A 115 -11.57 17.71 -1.53
CA GLU A 115 -12.26 18.30 -2.66
C GLU A 115 -11.30 18.85 -3.72
N MET A 116 -10.20 19.50 -3.33
CA MET A 116 -9.16 19.94 -4.27
C MET A 116 -8.52 18.72 -4.97
N ASP A 117 -8.13 17.68 -4.20
CA ASP A 117 -7.61 16.43 -4.75
C ASP A 117 -8.58 15.80 -5.76
N ARG A 118 -9.90 15.91 -5.51
CA ARG A 118 -10.95 15.41 -6.41
C ARG A 118 -11.06 16.25 -7.69
N LEU A 119 -11.06 17.57 -7.57
CA LEU A 119 -11.11 18.49 -8.71
C LEU A 119 -9.88 18.34 -9.60
N ASP A 120 -8.69 18.27 -9.00
CA ASP A 120 -7.43 18.06 -9.71
C ASP A 120 -7.44 16.72 -10.45
N TYR A 121 -7.94 15.66 -9.82
CA TYR A 121 -8.11 14.36 -10.47
C TYR A 121 -9.04 14.43 -11.69
N MET A 122 -10.19 15.09 -11.56
CA MET A 122 -11.16 15.22 -12.66
C MET A 122 -10.57 16.01 -13.83
N ASN A 123 -9.90 17.12 -13.55
CA ASN A 123 -9.26 17.96 -14.56
C ASN A 123 -8.13 17.21 -15.28
N ASN A 124 -7.26 16.52 -14.53
CA ASN A 124 -6.17 15.73 -15.11
C ASN A 124 -6.69 14.56 -15.96
N LYS A 125 -7.76 13.89 -15.52
CA LYS A 125 -8.38 12.80 -16.27
C LYS A 125 -8.99 13.30 -17.59
N ALA A 126 -9.71 14.42 -17.56
CA ALA A 126 -10.27 15.04 -18.75
C ALA A 126 -9.18 15.47 -19.74
N LEU A 127 -8.11 16.09 -19.25
CA LEU A 127 -6.97 16.47 -20.08
C LEU A 127 -6.29 15.25 -20.71
N GLN A 128 -6.09 14.19 -19.92
CA GLN A 128 -5.51 12.95 -20.43
C GLN A 128 -6.37 12.33 -21.54
N GLU A 129 -7.68 12.25 -21.34
CA GLU A 129 -8.63 11.72 -22.32
C GLU A 129 -8.60 12.54 -23.62
N GLU A 130 -8.60 13.87 -23.53
CA GLU A 130 -8.50 14.76 -24.69
C GLU A 130 -7.18 14.55 -25.47
N LEU A 131 -6.05 14.43 -24.77
CA LEU A 131 -4.75 14.21 -25.39
C LEU A 131 -4.64 12.83 -26.04
N ASP A 132 -5.19 11.80 -25.39
CA ASP A 132 -5.23 10.43 -25.91
C ASP A 132 -6.09 10.36 -27.18
N GLU A 133 -7.26 11.00 -27.20
CA GLU A 133 -8.12 11.08 -28.38
C GLU A 133 -7.44 11.80 -29.55
N LYS A 134 -6.79 12.94 -29.28
CA LYS A 134 -6.00 13.66 -30.30
C LYS A 134 -4.88 12.78 -30.85
N PHE A 135 -4.14 12.09 -29.98
CA PHE A 135 -3.06 11.20 -30.39
C PHE A 135 -3.56 10.05 -31.26
N LEU A 136 -4.65 9.39 -30.87
CA LEU A 136 -5.25 8.29 -31.62
C LEU A 136 -5.74 8.76 -33.01
N ASN A 137 -6.36 9.94 -33.08
CA ASN A 137 -6.80 10.53 -34.34
C ASN A 137 -5.63 10.83 -35.28
N GLU A 138 -4.57 11.47 -34.78
CA GLU A 138 -3.38 11.75 -35.59
C GLU A 138 -2.65 10.47 -36.03
N ARG A 139 -2.57 9.46 -35.14
CA ARG A 139 -2.03 8.15 -35.49
C ARG A 139 -2.84 7.46 -36.59
N ARG A 140 -4.17 7.55 -36.53
CA ARG A 140 -5.06 6.98 -37.55
C ARG A 140 -4.87 7.68 -38.90
N LYS A 141 -4.86 9.01 -38.93
CA LYS A 141 -4.60 9.78 -40.16
C LYS A 141 -3.27 9.39 -40.80
N ARG A 142 -2.20 9.33 -40.01
CA ARG A 142 -0.87 8.92 -40.50
C ARG A 142 -0.88 7.52 -41.11
N LYS A 143 -1.55 6.57 -40.44
CA LYS A 143 -1.69 5.20 -40.94
C LYS A 143 -2.46 5.15 -42.26
N GLU A 144 -3.57 5.87 -42.37
CA GLU A 144 -4.35 5.98 -43.61
C GLU A 144 -3.53 6.59 -44.76
N GLU A 145 -2.72 7.62 -44.48
CA GLU A 145 -1.82 8.22 -45.48
C GLU A 145 -0.72 7.27 -45.95
N GLU A 146 -0.12 6.52 -45.02
CA GLU A 146 0.87 5.49 -45.33
C GLU A 146 0.26 4.36 -46.17
N GLU A 147 -0.96 3.92 -45.84
CA GLU A 147 -1.72 2.94 -46.61
C GLU A 147 -2.08 3.46 -48.01
N ARG A 148 -2.50 4.72 -48.16
CA ARG A 148 -2.73 5.35 -49.48
C ARG A 148 -1.45 5.41 -50.30
N LYS A 149 -0.31 5.76 -49.69
CA LYS A 149 0.99 5.80 -50.37
C LYS A 149 1.45 4.40 -50.80
N THR A 150 1.28 3.40 -49.94
CA THR A 150 1.68 2.01 -50.23
C THR A 150 0.77 1.34 -51.26
N THR A 151 -0.55 1.53 -51.20
CA THR A 151 -1.49 1.04 -52.22
C THR A 151 -1.23 1.65 -53.59
N ARG A 152 -1.01 2.98 -53.66
CA ARG A 152 -0.62 3.66 -54.91
C ARG A 152 0.68 3.11 -55.50
N LYS A 153 1.67 2.76 -54.67
CA LYS A 153 2.91 2.11 -55.12
C LYS A 153 2.68 0.66 -55.56
N ARG A 154 1.80 -0.08 -54.89
CA ARG A 154 1.44 -1.46 -55.22
C ARG A 154 0.71 -1.57 -56.56
N LEU A 155 -0.22 -0.67 -56.85
CA LEU A 155 -0.94 -0.62 -58.14
C LEU A 155 -0.05 -0.32 -59.35
N LYS A 156 1.14 0.24 -59.13
CA LYS A 156 2.10 0.56 -60.20
C LYS A 156 3.09 -0.58 -60.49
N ARG A 157 3.18 -1.59 -59.62
CA ARG A 157 4.04 -2.76 -59.81
C ARG A 157 3.24 -3.87 -60.45
#